data_AF-A0A529VZ13-F1
#
_entry.id   AF-A0A529VZ13-F1
#
_cell.length_a   1.000
_cell.length_b   1.000
_cell.length_c   1.000
_cell.angle_alpha   90.00
_cell.angle_beta   90.00
_cell.angle_gamma   90.00
#
_symmetry.space_group_name_H-M   'P 1'
#
loop_
_entity.id
_entity.type
_entity.pdbx_description
1 polymer ?
#
loop_
_entity_poly.entity_id
_entity_poly.type
_entity_poly.pdbx_seq_one_letter_code
_entity_poly.pdbx_strand_id
1 'polypeptide(L)'
;KAAGQLQPAGQDINYVGSFGDLEINADAIEGRVLPALDGSGDVTLKNGVALIEAPPKSLRGQSIDIARLDLSSGTARVTVSGPVSVDAEGLVDASLMIKLKDPKAVAAILAGAVPEHKSEIEQGFAAIAMLGKEPSMPLKVVKGKASLGFIPLGKIKPLE
;
A
#
# COMPACT_ATOMS: atom_id res chain seq x y z
N LYS A 1 8.19 10.79 -14.27
CA LYS A 1 9.58 11.05 -13.78
C LYS A 1 9.73 10.41 -12.40
N ALA A 2 10.90 9.85 -12.05
CA ALA A 2 11.14 9.23 -10.74
C ALA A 2 12.41 9.77 -10.06
N ALA A 3 12.40 9.84 -8.74
CA ALA A 3 13.54 10.25 -7.90
C ALA A 3 13.55 9.46 -6.59
N GLY A 4 14.72 9.23 -6.02
CA GLY A 4 14.84 8.54 -4.74
C GLY A 4 16.21 8.67 -4.12
N GLN A 5 16.26 8.55 -2.80
CA GLN A 5 17.47 8.60 -2.00
C GLN A 5 17.42 7.50 -0.93
N LEU A 6 18.55 6.85 -0.73
CA LEU A 6 18.78 5.91 0.37
C LEU A 6 19.78 6.54 1.36
N GLN A 7 19.50 6.39 2.65
CA GLN A 7 20.39 6.85 3.71
C GLN A 7 20.49 5.79 4.81
N PRO A 8 21.71 5.38 5.23
CA PRO A 8 21.88 4.52 6.39
C PRO A 8 21.34 5.18 7.66
N ALA A 9 20.69 4.37 8.51
CA ALA A 9 20.15 4.77 9.80
C ALA A 9 20.49 3.70 10.84
N GLY A 10 21.74 3.70 11.32
CA GLY A 10 22.26 2.59 12.12
C GLY A 10 22.38 1.32 11.28
N GLN A 11 21.71 0.24 11.67
CA GLN A 11 21.62 -1.01 10.88
C GLN A 11 20.51 -0.96 9.82
N ASP A 12 19.61 0.02 9.91
CA ASP A 12 18.48 0.20 9.01
C ASP A 12 18.86 1.07 7.80
N ILE A 13 17.97 1.13 6.82
CA ILE A 13 18.07 2.05 5.68
C ILE A 13 16.78 2.83 5.53
N ASN A 14 16.89 4.15 5.49
CA ASN A 14 15.79 5.04 5.13
C ASN A 14 15.78 5.22 3.61
N TYR A 15 14.59 5.11 3.03
CA TYR A 15 14.31 5.41 1.64
C TYR A 15 13.29 6.53 1.57
N VAL A 16 13.62 7.58 0.83
CA VAL A 16 12.66 8.62 0.43
C VAL A 16 12.64 8.68 -1.09
N GLY A 17 11.46 8.64 -1.68
CA GLY A 17 11.33 8.66 -3.13
C GLY A 17 9.98 9.12 -3.64
N SER A 18 9.92 9.35 -4.94
CA SER A 18 8.69 9.69 -5.64
C SER A 18 8.75 9.28 -7.10
N PHE A 19 7.56 9.10 -7.66
CA PHE A 19 7.33 9.01 -9.09
C PHE A 19 6.11 9.83 -9.45
N GLY A 20 6.03 10.22 -10.72
CA GLY A 20 4.84 10.82 -11.28
C GLY A 20 4.57 10.31 -12.67
N ASP A 21 3.29 10.32 -13.03
CA ASP A 21 2.76 9.86 -14.32
C ASP A 21 3.13 8.38 -14.61
N LEU A 22 2.97 7.50 -13.62
CA LEU A 22 3.21 6.08 -13.77
C LEU A 22 1.99 5.41 -14.40
N GLU A 23 2.15 4.94 -15.63
CA GLU A 23 1.19 4.06 -16.30
C GLU A 23 1.51 2.60 -15.98
N ILE A 24 0.49 1.85 -15.54
CA ILE A 24 0.62 0.42 -15.30
C ILE A 24 0.14 -0.32 -16.56
N ASN A 25 1.03 -1.13 -17.14
CA ASN A 25 0.67 -1.98 -18.26
C ASN A 25 -0.44 -2.97 -17.83
N ALA A 26 -1.55 -2.98 -18.56
CA ALA A 26 -2.71 -3.81 -18.27
C ALA A 26 -2.35 -5.31 -18.18
N ASP A 27 -1.40 -5.79 -18.99
CA ASP A 27 -0.96 -7.19 -18.97
C ASP A 27 -0.33 -7.58 -17.62
N ALA A 28 0.27 -6.63 -16.91
CA ALA A 28 0.84 -6.86 -15.58
C ALA A 28 -0.24 -6.99 -14.48
N ILE A 29 -1.49 -6.61 -14.78
CA ILE A 29 -2.62 -6.61 -13.85
C ILE A 29 -3.85 -7.33 -14.43
N GLU A 30 -3.62 -8.39 -15.23
CA GLU A 30 -4.66 -9.25 -15.81
C GLU A 30 -5.67 -8.50 -16.69
N GLY A 31 -5.19 -7.55 -17.50
CA GLY A 31 -6.01 -6.74 -18.40
C GLY A 31 -6.77 -5.60 -17.72
N ARG A 32 -6.58 -5.40 -16.40
CA ARG A 32 -7.18 -4.28 -15.67
C ARG A 32 -6.54 -2.96 -16.10
N VAL A 33 -7.31 -1.88 -16.05
CA VAL A 33 -6.84 -0.54 -16.43
C VAL A 33 -6.84 0.35 -15.20
N LEU A 34 -5.71 1.02 -14.97
CA LEU A 34 -5.56 2.03 -13.94
C LEU A 34 -5.20 3.38 -14.59
N PRO A 35 -5.65 4.51 -14.02
CA PRO A 35 -5.19 5.82 -14.47
C PRO A 35 -3.70 6.00 -14.17
N ALA A 36 -3.07 7.01 -14.77
CA ALA A 36 -1.71 7.38 -14.40
C ALA A 36 -1.63 7.74 -12.91
N LEU A 37 -0.60 7.23 -12.25
CA LEU A 37 -0.41 7.35 -10.81
C LEU A 37 0.79 8.24 -10.48
N ASP A 38 0.60 9.10 -9.48
CA ASP A 38 1.69 9.77 -8.79
C ASP A 38 1.90 9.12 -7.42
N GLY A 39 3.16 8.92 -7.04
CA GLY A 39 3.50 8.28 -5.77
C GLY A 39 4.66 8.95 -5.06
N SER A 40 4.65 8.89 -3.74
CA SER A 40 5.81 9.26 -2.93
C SER A 40 5.87 8.42 -1.67
N GLY A 41 7.08 8.21 -1.15
CA GLY A 41 7.31 7.33 -0.03
C GLY A 41 8.43 7.80 0.87
N ASP A 42 8.27 7.50 2.16
CA ASP A 42 9.26 7.57 3.23
C ASP A 42 9.12 6.29 4.05
N VAL A 43 10.14 5.43 3.97
CA VAL A 43 10.13 4.07 4.51
C VAL A 43 11.49 3.75 5.13
N THR A 44 11.48 3.11 6.30
CA THR A 44 12.67 2.52 6.91
C THR A 44 12.66 1.00 6.72
N LEU A 45 13.66 0.46 6.03
CA LEU A 45 13.91 -0.97 5.92
C LEU A 45 14.75 -1.44 7.10
N LYS A 46 14.19 -2.35 7.90
CA LYS A 46 14.89 -2.91 9.06
C LYS A 46 16.05 -3.77 8.64
N ASN A 47 17.18 -3.62 9.33
CA ASN A 47 18.44 -4.32 9.03
C ASN A 47 18.90 -4.11 7.56
N GLY A 48 18.49 -2.99 6.94
CA GLY A 48 18.71 -2.72 5.52
C GLY A 48 20.17 -2.72 5.10
N VAL A 49 21.11 -2.34 5.97
CA VAL A 49 22.55 -2.34 5.65
C VAL A 49 23.02 -3.76 5.32
N ALA A 50 22.65 -4.74 6.15
CA ALA A 50 22.98 -6.15 5.90
C ALA A 50 22.29 -6.69 4.64
N LEU A 51 21.09 -6.21 4.32
CA LEU A 51 20.34 -6.61 3.13
C LEU A 51 20.93 -6.05 1.83
N ILE A 52 21.61 -4.90 1.86
CA ILE A 52 22.36 -4.41 0.69
C ILE A 52 23.60 -5.26 0.46
N GLU A 53 24.31 -5.63 1.52
CA GLU A 53 25.51 -6.48 1.43
C GLU A 53 25.18 -7.89 0.95
N ALA A 54 24.06 -8.45 1.44
CA ALA A 54 23.57 -9.76 1.07
C ALA A 54 22.07 -9.68 0.71
N PRO A 55 21.73 -9.32 -0.55
CA PRO A 55 20.36 -9.24 -1.01
C PRO A 55 19.58 -10.53 -0.71
N PRO A 56 18.46 -10.45 0.01
CA PRO A 56 17.72 -11.64 0.36
C PRO A 56 17.08 -12.23 -0.91
N LYS A 57 16.95 -13.55 -0.96
CA LYS A 57 16.27 -14.25 -2.07
C LYS A 57 14.75 -14.12 -2.01
N SER A 58 14.25 -13.42 -1.00
CA SER A 58 12.94 -13.64 -0.41
C SER A 58 12.55 -12.46 0.49
N LEU A 59 11.26 -12.14 0.57
CA LEU A 59 10.73 -11.16 1.53
C LEU A 59 10.53 -11.75 2.94
N ARG A 60 10.74 -13.05 3.13
CA ARG A 60 10.55 -13.73 4.43
C ARG A 60 11.54 -13.21 5.47
N GLY A 61 11.04 -12.96 6.67
CA GLY A 61 11.82 -12.40 7.78
C GLY A 61 12.11 -10.90 7.66
N GLN A 62 11.62 -10.24 6.61
CA GLN A 62 11.84 -8.81 6.39
C GLN A 62 10.79 -7.96 7.11
N SER A 63 11.17 -6.74 7.46
CA SER A 63 10.28 -5.77 8.12
C SER A 63 10.59 -4.36 7.65
N ILE A 64 9.53 -3.56 7.52
CA ILE A 64 9.62 -2.14 7.16
C ILE A 64 8.74 -1.31 8.09
N ASP A 65 9.18 -0.09 8.39
CA ASP A 65 8.35 0.95 8.98
C ASP A 65 8.01 1.96 7.91
N ILE A 66 6.71 2.12 7.62
CA ILE A 66 6.25 3.12 6.66
C ILE A 66 5.96 4.41 7.44
N ALA A 67 6.78 5.44 7.27
CA ALA A 67 6.46 6.77 7.78
C ALA A 67 5.31 7.38 6.96
N ARG A 68 5.39 7.28 5.63
CA ARG A 68 4.34 7.71 4.71
C ARG A 68 4.50 7.05 3.35
N LEU A 69 3.48 6.41 2.82
CA LEU A 69 3.34 6.09 1.40
C LEU A 69 2.09 6.80 0.88
N ASP A 70 2.26 7.66 -0.11
CA ASP A 70 1.19 8.36 -0.80
C ASP A 70 1.07 7.84 -2.22
N LEU A 71 -0.15 7.55 -2.64
CA LEU A 71 -0.52 7.26 -4.02
C LEU A 71 -1.72 8.14 -4.40
N SER A 72 -1.67 8.78 -5.57
CA SER A 72 -2.76 9.62 -6.07
C SER A 72 -2.96 9.56 -7.57
N SER A 73 -4.19 9.89 -7.98
CA SER A 73 -4.58 10.13 -9.37
C SER A 73 -5.71 11.15 -9.38
N GLY A 74 -5.47 12.33 -9.98
CA GLY A 74 -6.42 13.44 -9.94
C GLY A 74 -6.74 13.88 -8.51
N THR A 75 -8.01 13.83 -8.10
CA THR A 75 -8.45 14.18 -6.73
C THR A 75 -8.32 13.03 -5.73
N ALA A 76 -8.21 11.79 -6.21
CA ALA A 76 -8.09 10.61 -5.36
C ALA A 76 -6.68 10.54 -4.74
N ARG A 77 -6.61 10.33 -3.42
CA ARG A 77 -5.35 10.01 -2.73
C ARG A 77 -5.55 8.97 -1.64
N VAL A 78 -4.60 8.07 -1.53
CA VAL A 78 -4.46 7.10 -0.44
C VAL A 78 -3.10 7.31 0.22
N THR A 79 -3.11 7.52 1.52
CA THR A 79 -1.91 7.58 2.35
C THR A 79 -1.88 6.38 3.29
N VAL A 80 -0.75 5.70 3.38
CA VAL A 80 -0.51 4.56 4.26
C VAL A 80 0.64 4.89 5.21
N SER A 81 0.51 4.52 6.48
CA SER A 81 1.62 4.54 7.45
C SER A 81 1.51 3.40 8.44
N GLY A 82 2.65 3.02 9.04
CA GLY A 82 2.74 1.98 10.07
C GLY A 82 3.69 0.84 9.70
N PRO A 83 3.92 -0.08 10.65
CA PRO A 83 4.81 -1.21 10.47
C PRO A 83 4.19 -2.32 9.62
N VAL A 84 5.04 -2.99 8.84
CA VAL A 84 4.75 -4.22 8.11
C VAL A 84 5.89 -5.20 8.32
N SER A 85 5.57 -6.46 8.59
CA SER A 85 6.54 -7.55 8.66
C SER A 85 6.05 -8.76 7.89
N VAL A 86 7.01 -9.58 7.45
CA VAL A 86 6.78 -10.86 6.81
C VAL A 86 7.48 -11.91 7.65
N ASP A 87 6.74 -12.92 8.12
CA ASP A 87 7.35 -13.98 8.91
C ASP A 87 8.10 -15.02 8.04
N ALA A 88 8.67 -16.04 8.68
CA ALA A 88 9.39 -17.11 8.00
C ALA A 88 8.50 -17.93 7.04
N GLU A 89 7.20 -18.01 7.33
CA GLU A 89 6.19 -18.68 6.49
C GLU A 89 5.69 -17.78 5.36
N GLY A 90 6.19 -16.54 5.26
CA GLY A 90 5.83 -15.58 4.21
C GLY A 90 4.53 -14.86 4.51
N LEU A 91 3.97 -15.04 5.71
CA LEU A 91 2.72 -14.43 6.11
C LEU A 91 2.96 -13.01 6.60
N VAL A 92 2.14 -12.09 6.10
CA VAL A 92 2.24 -10.67 6.42
C VAL A 92 1.53 -10.38 7.74
N ASP A 93 2.19 -9.61 8.62
CA ASP A 93 1.59 -8.97 9.78
C ASP A 93 1.76 -7.45 9.64
N ALA A 94 0.70 -6.68 9.87
CA ALA A 94 0.74 -5.22 9.70
C ALA A 94 -0.27 -4.50 10.60
N SER A 95 0.12 -3.31 11.07
CA SER A 95 -0.75 -2.40 11.81
C SER A 95 -0.69 -1.03 11.15
N LEU A 96 -1.53 -0.83 10.14
CA LEU A 96 -1.47 0.32 9.25
C LEU A 96 -2.58 1.33 9.55
N MET A 97 -2.27 2.59 9.30
CA MET A 97 -3.26 3.65 9.18
C MET A 97 -3.42 4.03 7.72
N ILE A 98 -4.68 4.02 7.26
CA ILE A 98 -5.05 4.41 5.91
C ILE A 98 -5.79 5.74 5.99
N LYS A 99 -5.24 6.78 5.38
CA LYS A 99 -5.94 8.06 5.19
C LYS A 99 -6.33 8.17 3.73
N LEU A 100 -7.58 8.54 3.48
CA LEU A 100 -8.08 8.80 2.13
C LEU A 100 -8.24 10.30 1.92
N LYS A 101 -8.18 10.72 0.66
CA LYS A 101 -8.73 11.99 0.19
C LYS A 101 -9.62 11.70 -0.99
N ASP A 102 -10.81 12.26 -0.95
CA ASP A 102 -11.87 12.02 -1.94
C ASP A 102 -12.18 10.51 -2.12
N PRO A 103 -12.80 9.87 -1.12
CA PRO A 103 -13.12 8.44 -1.18
C PRO A 103 -13.96 8.05 -2.40
N LYS A 104 -14.79 8.95 -2.92
CA LYS A 104 -15.60 8.69 -4.12
C LYS A 104 -14.73 8.56 -5.37
N ALA A 105 -13.72 9.42 -5.52
CA ALA A 105 -12.77 9.30 -6.61
C ALA A 105 -11.92 8.02 -6.49
N VAL A 106 -11.50 7.64 -5.28
CA VAL A 106 -10.82 6.35 -5.04
C VAL A 106 -11.71 5.17 -5.46
N ALA A 107 -12.99 5.19 -5.06
CA ALA A 107 -13.96 4.16 -5.43
C ALA A 107 -14.14 4.03 -6.94
N ALA A 108 -14.24 5.15 -7.65
CA ALA A 108 -14.42 5.16 -9.11
C ALA A 108 -13.23 4.50 -9.83
N ILE A 109 -12.00 4.75 -9.36
CA ILE A 109 -10.79 4.11 -9.91
C ILE A 109 -10.84 2.59 -9.66
N LEU A 110 -11.10 2.17 -8.42
CA LEU A 110 -11.14 0.74 -8.06
C LEU A 110 -12.27 -0.02 -8.77
N ALA A 111 -13.46 0.58 -8.86
CA ALA A 111 -14.62 0.00 -9.56
C ALA A 111 -14.40 -0.09 -11.07
N GLY A 112 -13.61 0.81 -11.65
CA GLY A 112 -13.18 0.72 -13.04
C GLY A 112 -12.15 -0.38 -13.28
N ALA A 113 -11.23 -0.58 -12.33
CA ALA A 113 -10.19 -1.61 -12.40
C ALA A 113 -10.71 -3.02 -12.12
N VAL A 114 -11.68 -3.17 -11.22
CA VAL A 114 -12.23 -4.46 -10.76
C VAL A 114 -13.76 -4.46 -10.90
N PRO A 115 -14.28 -4.45 -12.15
CA PRO A 115 -15.70 -4.31 -12.41
C PRO A 115 -16.56 -5.44 -11.81
N GLU A 116 -15.97 -6.63 -11.61
CA GLU A 116 -16.61 -7.78 -10.96
C GLU A 116 -17.02 -7.52 -9.51
N HIS A 117 -16.42 -6.52 -8.85
CA HIS A 117 -16.73 -6.11 -7.48
C HIS A 117 -17.23 -4.66 -7.39
N LYS A 118 -17.67 -4.09 -8.52
CA LYS A 118 -18.05 -2.68 -8.62
C LYS A 118 -19.09 -2.28 -7.57
N SER A 119 -20.14 -3.08 -7.39
CA SER A 119 -21.23 -2.73 -6.48
C SER A 119 -20.74 -2.73 -5.02
N GLU A 120 -19.94 -3.73 -4.63
CA GLU A 120 -19.35 -3.83 -3.31
C GLU A 120 -18.39 -2.67 -3.02
N ILE A 121 -17.56 -2.29 -4.01
CA ILE A 121 -16.65 -1.15 -3.91
C ILE A 121 -17.43 0.15 -3.73
N GLU A 122 -18.42 0.42 -4.58
CA GLU A 122 -19.23 1.64 -4.52
C GLU A 122 -19.97 1.76 -3.18
N GLN A 123 -20.56 0.67 -2.70
CA GLN A 123 -21.27 0.65 -1.41
C GLN A 123 -20.31 0.83 -0.23
N GLY A 124 -19.17 0.14 -0.22
CA GLY A 124 -18.18 0.25 0.84
C GLY A 124 -17.60 1.66 0.93
N PHE A 125 -17.24 2.25 -0.21
CA PHE A 125 -16.71 3.62 -0.24
C PHE A 125 -17.77 4.70 -0.03
N ALA A 126 -19.04 4.45 -0.35
CA ALA A 126 -20.13 5.33 0.05
C ALA A 126 -20.20 5.44 1.59
N ALA A 127 -20.08 4.31 2.30
CA ALA A 127 -20.03 4.31 3.76
C ALA A 127 -18.81 5.06 4.31
N ILE A 128 -17.65 4.87 3.70
CA ILE A 128 -16.42 5.60 4.08
C ILE A 128 -16.56 7.11 3.83
N ALA A 129 -17.19 7.52 2.72
CA ALA A 129 -17.41 8.93 2.40
C ALA A 129 -18.33 9.63 3.40
N MET A 130 -19.22 8.90 4.10
CA MET A 130 -20.03 9.45 5.19
C MET A 130 -19.20 9.88 6.40
N LEU A 131 -17.99 9.35 6.56
CA LEU A 131 -17.05 9.75 7.62
C LEU A 131 -16.33 11.08 7.34
N GLY A 132 -16.49 11.62 6.13
CA GLY A 132 -15.94 12.91 5.72
C GLY A 132 -15.11 12.84 4.43
N LYS A 133 -14.49 13.97 4.07
CA LYS A 133 -13.70 14.10 2.83
C LYS A 133 -12.29 13.52 2.95
N GLU A 134 -11.76 13.42 4.17
CA GLU A 134 -10.44 12.86 4.45
C GLU A 134 -10.45 11.86 5.64
N PRO A 135 -11.21 10.75 5.54
CA PRO A 135 -11.31 9.79 6.63
C PRO A 135 -10.00 9.05 6.84
N SER A 136 -9.77 8.64 8.09
CA SER A 136 -8.61 7.84 8.51
C SER A 136 -9.10 6.58 9.22
N MET A 137 -8.58 5.42 8.84
CA MET A 137 -9.10 4.12 9.26
C MET A 137 -7.97 3.11 9.53
N PRO A 138 -8.04 2.35 10.63
CA PRO A 138 -7.04 1.34 10.93
C PRO A 138 -7.22 0.11 10.04
N LEU A 139 -6.15 -0.30 9.36
CA LEU A 139 -6.04 -1.54 8.63
C LEU A 139 -5.09 -2.49 9.35
N LYS A 140 -5.60 -3.64 9.75
CA LYS A 140 -4.83 -4.69 10.42
C LYS A 140 -4.66 -5.88 9.48
N VAL A 141 -3.45 -6.41 9.44
CA VAL A 141 -3.16 -7.70 8.81
C VAL A 141 -2.60 -8.63 9.88
N VAL A 142 -3.23 -9.80 10.06
CA VAL A 142 -2.75 -10.85 10.97
C VAL A 142 -2.59 -12.13 10.19
N LYS A 143 -1.35 -12.61 10.04
CA LYS A 143 -1.02 -13.82 9.27
C LYS A 143 -1.68 -13.82 7.88
N GLY A 144 -1.51 -12.72 7.15
CA GLY A 144 -2.06 -12.48 5.83
C GLY A 144 -3.56 -12.13 5.78
N LYS A 145 -4.32 -12.24 6.89
CA LYS A 145 -5.74 -11.86 6.91
C LYS A 145 -5.89 -10.35 7.11
N ALA A 146 -6.38 -9.65 6.10
CA ALA A 146 -6.55 -8.20 6.13
C ALA A 146 -7.96 -7.79 6.59
N SER A 147 -8.03 -6.77 7.43
CA SER A 147 -9.28 -6.19 7.94
C SER A 147 -9.18 -4.68 8.12
N LEU A 148 -10.25 -3.97 7.79
CA LEU A 148 -10.42 -2.54 8.07
C LEU A 148 -11.39 -2.38 9.23
N GLY A 149 -10.88 -2.12 10.43
CA GLY A 149 -11.69 -2.23 11.65
C GLY A 149 -12.29 -3.64 11.78
N PHE A 150 -13.62 -3.74 11.70
CA PHE A 150 -14.36 -5.01 11.76
C PHE A 150 -14.68 -5.62 10.38
N ILE A 151 -14.30 -4.95 9.28
CA ILE A 151 -14.63 -5.36 7.91
C ILE A 151 -13.50 -6.26 7.38
N PRO A 152 -13.75 -7.55 7.09
CA PRO A 152 -12.75 -8.40 6.45
C PRO A 152 -12.56 -7.98 4.99
N LEU A 153 -11.30 -7.80 4.56
CA LEU A 153 -10.96 -7.40 3.19
C LEU A 153 -10.46 -8.56 2.33
N GLY A 154 -9.93 -9.61 2.96
CA GLY A 154 -9.45 -10.79 2.25
C GLY A 154 -8.18 -11.37 2.87
N LYS A 155 -7.46 -12.14 2.06
CA LYS A 155 -6.22 -12.80 2.45
C LYS A 155 -5.12 -12.48 1.46
N ILE A 156 -3.99 -12.02 1.98
CA ILE A 156 -2.73 -11.89 1.27
C ILE A 156 -2.08 -13.28 1.23
N LYS A 157 -1.70 -13.74 0.05
CA LYS A 157 -0.98 -15.00 -0.11
C LYS A 157 0.43 -14.87 0.50
N PRO A 158 1.06 -15.98 0.92
CA PRO A 158 2.45 -15.95 1.36
C PRO A 158 3.34 -15.28 0.31
N LEU A 159 4.21 -14.39 0.78
CA LEU A 159 5.21 -13.73 -0.05
C LEU A 159 6.47 -14.60 -0.12
N GLU A 160 7.04 -14.69 -1.32
CA GLU A 160 8.36 -15.26 -1.52
C GLU A 160 9.44 -14.27 -1.16
#